data_AF-A0AA43GXQ5-F1
#
_entry.id   AF-A0AA43GXQ5-F1
#
_cell.length_a   1.000
_cell.length_b   1.000
_cell.length_c   1.000
_cell.angle_alpha   90.00
_cell.angle_beta   90.00
_cell.angle_gamma   90.00
#
_symmetry.space_group_name_H-M   'P 1'
#
loop_
_entity.id
_entity.type
_entity.pdbx_description
1 polymer ?
#
loop_
_entity_poly.entity_id
_entity_poly.type
_entity_poly.pdbx_seq_one_letter_code
_entity_poly.pdbx_strand_id
1 'polypeptide(L)'
;VCLEAASLGKPILCFDKAGGEPEFVEDDCGFIVPYLDLDAADMNLISLRSLRYSNPNAKITLVCDINTVQSLETCKHPILQEANQTISVKTLDQPASFRNRFIKTSLREHLSGDFLYLDADTVIRGDLTPIFNLKTSFAAAPNHSGSGDPAEMPFDEKENFDLLGWALPTQYYVICRSLFYPQFRSNTLCFSILL
;
A
#
# COMPACT_ATOMS: atom_id res chain seq x y z
N VAL A 1 6.71 -4.77 14.19
CA VAL A 1 7.26 -4.60 12.81
C VAL A 1 8.78 -4.40 12.82
N CYS A 2 9.32 -3.26 13.26
CA CYS A 2 10.78 -2.99 13.10
C CYS A 2 11.66 -3.84 14.04
N LEU A 3 11.25 -4.05 15.28
CA LEU A 3 11.93 -4.98 16.20
C LEU A 3 11.91 -6.44 15.72
N GLU A 4 10.81 -6.87 15.10
CA GLU A 4 10.71 -8.21 14.50
C GLU A 4 11.59 -8.32 13.25
N ALA A 5 11.62 -7.30 12.40
CA ALA A 5 12.52 -7.23 11.25
C ALA A 5 14.00 -7.31 11.68
N ALA A 6 14.39 -6.57 12.73
CA ALA A 6 15.72 -6.65 13.33
C ALA A 6 16.03 -8.05 13.85
N SER A 7 15.09 -8.68 14.57
CA SER A 7 15.28 -10.04 15.10
C SER A 7 15.51 -11.09 14.01
N LEU A 8 15.04 -10.83 12.79
CA LEU A 8 15.20 -11.68 11.61
C LEU A 8 16.38 -11.28 10.72
N GLY A 9 17.23 -10.34 11.19
CA GLY A 9 18.39 -9.83 10.45
C GLY A 9 18.01 -9.15 9.14
N LYS A 10 16.80 -8.57 9.06
CA LYS A 10 16.34 -7.84 7.88
C LYS A 10 16.74 -6.37 8.04
N PRO A 11 17.33 -5.75 7.00
CA PRO A 11 17.66 -4.33 7.05
C PRO A 11 16.39 -3.51 7.17
N ILE A 12 16.43 -2.50 8.04
CA ILE A 12 15.34 -1.57 8.32
C ILE A 12 15.58 -0.28 7.53
N LEU A 13 14.53 0.36 7.07
CA LEU A 13 14.59 1.68 6.44
C LEU A 13 13.69 2.60 7.26
N CYS A 14 14.24 3.66 7.85
CA CYS A 14 13.47 4.64 8.62
C CYS A 14 13.88 6.07 8.26
N PHE A 15 13.02 7.04 8.55
CA PHE A 15 13.36 8.46 8.35
C PHE A 15 13.99 9.08 9.58
N ASP A 16 14.86 10.08 9.41
CA ASP A 16 15.58 10.77 10.48
C ASP A 16 14.69 11.51 11.51
N LYS A 17 13.37 11.60 11.29
CA LYS A 17 12.37 12.08 12.27
C LYS A 17 11.28 11.06 12.61
N ALA A 18 11.51 9.77 12.32
CA ALA A 18 10.56 8.69 12.60
C ALA A 18 10.55 8.27 14.09
N GLY A 19 10.26 9.20 15.00
CA GLY A 19 10.25 8.92 16.44
C GLY A 19 11.57 8.34 16.94
N GLY A 20 11.54 7.36 17.83
CA GLY A 20 12.73 6.68 18.39
C GLY A 20 13.38 5.64 17.46
N GLU A 21 12.97 5.59 16.18
CA GLU A 21 13.41 4.59 15.21
C GLU A 21 14.81 4.87 14.63
N PRO A 22 15.21 6.12 14.33
CA PRO A 22 16.58 6.45 13.97
C PRO A 22 17.62 6.03 15.02
N GLU A 23 17.29 6.18 16.30
CA GLU A 23 18.14 5.75 17.43
C GLU A 23 18.21 4.23 17.57
N PHE A 24 17.25 3.51 17.02
CA PHE A 24 17.30 2.06 16.95
C PHE A 24 18.08 1.57 15.73
N VAL A 25 17.96 2.27 14.58
CA VAL A 25 18.56 1.85 13.31
C VAL A 25 20.05 2.19 13.21
N GLU A 26 20.43 3.37 13.71
CA GLU A 26 21.79 3.93 13.68
C GLU A 26 22.53 3.62 12.35
N ASP A 27 23.68 2.92 12.42
CA ASP A 27 24.50 2.52 11.27
C ASP A 27 24.63 0.99 11.09
N ASP A 28 23.95 0.19 11.92
CA ASP A 28 24.22 -1.25 12.07
C ASP A 28 23.09 -2.18 11.63
N CYS A 29 21.83 -1.72 11.63
CA CYS A 29 20.67 -2.57 11.30
C CYS A 29 19.76 -1.99 10.21
N GLY A 30 20.21 -0.96 9.48
CA GLY A 30 19.43 -0.40 8.39
C GLY A 30 19.99 0.86 7.74
N PHE A 31 19.09 1.65 7.17
CA PHE A 31 19.38 2.92 6.52
C PHE A 31 18.45 4.01 7.10
N ILE A 32 19.05 5.13 7.52
CA ILE A 32 18.33 6.33 7.92
C ILE A 32 18.30 7.30 6.73
N VAL A 33 17.11 7.72 6.31
CA VAL A 33 16.92 8.67 5.22
C VAL A 33 16.41 10.03 5.74
N PRO A 34 16.83 11.18 5.17
CA PRO A 34 16.34 12.49 5.60
C PRO A 34 14.81 12.60 5.50
N TYR A 35 14.16 13.15 6.53
CA TYR A 35 12.72 13.39 6.59
C TYR A 35 12.33 14.60 5.73
N LEU A 36 11.36 14.44 4.85
CA LEU A 36 11.06 15.35 3.76
C LEU A 36 9.65 15.95 3.91
N ASP A 37 9.55 17.28 3.78
CA ASP A 37 8.27 17.97 3.66
C ASP A 37 7.61 17.51 2.33
N LEU A 38 6.47 16.78 2.43
CA LEU A 38 5.83 15.84 1.45
C LEU A 38 5.89 14.34 1.84
N ASP A 39 6.28 14.01 3.07
CA ASP A 39 6.34 12.70 3.75
C ASP A 39 5.71 11.49 3.04
N ALA A 40 4.41 11.54 2.74
CA ALA A 40 3.69 10.40 2.15
C ALA A 40 4.03 10.18 0.66
N ALA A 41 4.34 11.23 -0.11
CA ALA A 41 4.72 11.12 -1.52
C ALA A 41 6.13 10.54 -1.70
N ASP A 42 7.05 10.86 -0.79
CA ASP A 42 8.41 10.32 -0.80
C ASP A 42 8.45 8.85 -0.38
N MET A 43 7.68 8.47 0.65
CA MET A 43 7.47 7.05 0.97
C MET A 43 6.97 6.27 -0.23
N ASN A 44 6.02 6.86 -0.95
CA ASN A 44 5.47 6.24 -2.12
C ASN A 44 6.49 6.12 -3.27
N LEU A 45 7.33 7.14 -3.45
CA LEU A 45 8.43 7.07 -4.42
C LEU A 45 9.40 5.92 -4.09
N ILE A 46 9.72 5.70 -2.82
CA ILE A 46 10.53 4.55 -2.37
C ILE A 46 9.83 3.23 -2.70
N SER A 47 8.54 3.12 -2.37
CA SER A 47 7.73 1.95 -2.68
C SER A 47 7.73 1.62 -4.17
N LEU A 48 7.42 2.61 -5.01
CA LEU A 48 7.39 2.51 -6.46
C LEU A 48 8.77 2.08 -7.01
N ARG A 49 9.86 2.69 -6.51
CA ARG A 49 11.22 2.33 -6.95
C ARG A 49 11.61 0.91 -6.56
N SER A 50 11.20 0.44 -5.37
CA SER A 50 11.42 -0.96 -4.97
C SER A 50 10.66 -1.96 -5.86
N LEU A 51 9.44 -1.60 -6.29
CA LEU A 51 8.68 -2.33 -7.30
C LEU A 51 9.44 -2.35 -8.62
N ARG A 52 9.87 -1.20 -9.14
CA ARG A 52 10.60 -1.09 -10.41
C ARG A 52 11.90 -1.90 -10.40
N TYR A 53 12.59 -1.96 -9.27
CA TYR A 53 13.82 -2.74 -9.12
C TYR A 53 13.61 -4.23 -9.37
N SER A 54 12.53 -4.81 -8.83
CA SER A 54 12.21 -6.24 -8.93
C SER A 54 11.28 -6.59 -10.09
N ASN A 55 10.56 -5.60 -10.64
CA ASN A 55 9.53 -5.73 -11.67
C ASN A 55 9.67 -4.60 -12.71
N PRO A 56 10.77 -4.56 -13.50
CA PRO A 56 11.10 -3.40 -14.35
C PRO A 56 10.04 -3.08 -15.40
N ASN A 57 9.34 -4.11 -15.90
CA ASN A 57 8.30 -3.99 -16.92
C ASN A 57 6.89 -3.73 -16.34
N ALA A 58 6.78 -3.56 -15.02
CA ALA A 58 5.51 -3.19 -14.39
C ALA A 58 4.93 -1.93 -15.03
N LYS A 59 3.67 -1.97 -15.44
CA LYS A 59 2.92 -0.74 -15.68
C LYS A 59 2.53 -0.17 -14.31
N ILE A 60 2.70 1.13 -14.11
CA ILE A 60 2.45 1.78 -12.83
C ILE A 60 1.43 2.89 -13.06
N THR A 61 0.31 2.81 -12.34
CA THR A 61 -0.71 3.85 -12.33
C THR A 61 -0.66 4.53 -10.97
N LEU A 62 -0.82 5.84 -10.94
CA LEU A 62 -0.88 6.66 -9.74
C LEU A 62 -2.32 7.17 -9.62
N VAL A 63 -3.07 6.79 -8.58
CA VAL A 63 -4.48 7.16 -8.43
C VAL A 63 -4.67 8.00 -7.17
N CYS A 64 -4.62 9.32 -7.31
CA CYS A 64 -4.71 10.28 -6.20
C CYS A 64 -6.00 11.09 -6.25
N ASP A 65 -6.33 11.79 -5.16
CA ASP A 65 -7.32 12.85 -5.27
C ASP A 65 -6.77 14.03 -6.10
N ILE A 66 -7.69 14.87 -6.58
CA ILE A 66 -7.34 16.00 -7.45
C ILE A 66 -6.39 17.02 -6.81
N ASN A 67 -6.53 17.31 -5.51
CA ASN A 67 -5.70 18.32 -4.84
C ASN A 67 -4.27 17.80 -4.67
N THR A 68 -4.13 16.51 -4.40
CA THR A 68 -2.84 15.83 -4.36
C THR A 68 -2.13 15.89 -5.71
N VAL A 69 -2.81 15.54 -6.82
CA VAL A 69 -2.18 15.61 -8.16
C VAL A 69 -1.70 17.02 -8.46
N GLN A 70 -2.52 18.04 -8.18
CA GLN A 70 -2.15 19.44 -8.35
C GLN A 70 -0.92 19.83 -7.51
N SER A 71 -0.83 19.33 -6.28
CA SER A 71 0.31 19.59 -5.39
C SER A 71 1.59 18.96 -5.94
N LEU A 72 1.53 17.69 -6.38
CA LEU A 72 2.64 16.99 -7.01
C LEU A 72 3.10 17.66 -8.31
N GLU A 73 2.17 18.16 -9.12
CA GLU A 73 2.47 18.89 -10.35
C GLU A 73 3.15 20.24 -10.05
N THR A 74 2.65 20.96 -9.04
CA THR A 74 3.18 22.26 -8.62
C THR A 74 4.62 22.16 -8.14
N CYS A 75 4.93 21.16 -7.31
CA CYS A 75 6.29 20.92 -6.84
C CYS A 75 7.14 20.09 -7.81
N LYS A 76 6.57 19.64 -8.94
CA LYS A 76 7.22 18.77 -9.94
C LYS A 76 7.81 17.51 -9.30
N HIS A 77 7.03 16.87 -8.42
CA HIS A 77 7.48 15.72 -7.65
C HIS A 77 7.97 14.59 -8.58
N PRO A 78 9.13 13.94 -8.30
CA PRO A 78 9.68 12.88 -9.15
C PRO A 78 8.75 11.68 -9.37
N ILE A 79 7.83 11.42 -8.42
CA ILE A 79 6.88 10.29 -8.52
C ILE A 79 6.02 10.33 -9.79
N LEU A 80 5.72 11.52 -10.30
CA LEU A 80 4.94 11.69 -11.54
C LEU A 80 5.71 11.17 -12.77
N GLN A 81 7.04 11.16 -12.73
CA GLN A 81 7.89 10.68 -13.82
C GLN A 81 8.10 9.16 -13.79
N GLU A 82 7.97 8.55 -12.60
CA GLU A 82 8.17 7.13 -12.38
C GLU A 82 6.90 6.31 -12.70
N ALA A 83 5.72 6.94 -12.59
CA ALA A 83 4.44 6.39 -12.98
C ALA A 83 4.24 6.44 -14.50
N ASN A 84 3.62 5.39 -15.06
CA ASN A 84 3.25 5.35 -16.48
C ASN A 84 1.95 6.12 -16.77
N GLN A 85 1.10 6.28 -15.75
CA GLN A 85 -0.17 6.98 -15.84
C GLN A 85 -0.53 7.57 -14.48
N THR A 86 -1.14 8.75 -14.47
CA THR A 86 -1.73 9.36 -13.29
C THR A 86 -3.22 9.58 -13.52
N ILE A 87 -4.04 9.21 -12.54
CA ILE A 87 -5.49 9.39 -12.50
C ILE A 87 -5.81 10.27 -11.29
N SER A 88 -6.52 11.36 -11.51
CA SER A 88 -7.08 12.20 -10.45
C SER A 88 -8.53 11.82 -10.19
N VAL A 89 -8.87 11.61 -8.93
CA VAL A 89 -10.21 11.28 -8.44
C VAL A 89 -10.76 12.47 -7.68
N LYS A 90 -12.00 12.84 -7.96
CA LYS A 90 -12.69 13.85 -7.14
C LYS A 90 -13.17 13.19 -5.85
N THR A 91 -12.68 13.68 -4.71
CA THR A 91 -13.15 13.26 -3.39
C THR A 91 -13.96 14.37 -2.73
N LEU A 92 -14.66 14.02 -1.65
CA LEU A 92 -15.19 15.03 -0.73
C LEU A 92 -14.04 15.74 -0.03
N ASP A 93 -14.27 17.00 0.37
CA ASP A 93 -13.35 17.75 1.21
C ASP A 93 -13.44 17.21 2.65
N GLN A 94 -12.62 16.20 2.91
CA GLN A 94 -12.55 15.43 4.14
C GLN A 94 -11.08 15.14 4.46
N PRO A 95 -10.75 14.71 5.69
CA PRO A 95 -9.38 14.37 6.06
C PRO A 95 -8.74 13.36 5.11
N ALA A 96 -7.41 13.39 4.98
CA ALA A 96 -6.64 12.48 4.12
C ALA A 96 -7.01 11.00 4.35
N SER A 97 -7.21 10.61 5.61
CA SER A 97 -7.62 9.24 5.97
C SER A 97 -8.98 8.82 5.39
N PHE A 98 -9.89 9.76 5.14
CA PHE A 98 -11.15 9.49 4.43
C PHE A 98 -10.92 9.42 2.92
N ARG A 99 -10.25 10.42 2.34
CA ARG A 99 -9.97 10.48 0.89
C ARG A 99 -9.24 9.22 0.42
N ASN A 100 -8.26 8.77 1.19
CA ASN A 100 -7.49 7.55 0.92
C ASN A 100 -8.37 6.31 0.92
N ARG A 101 -9.20 6.13 1.94
CA ARG A 101 -10.14 5.00 2.01
C ARG A 101 -11.15 5.04 0.88
N PHE A 102 -11.71 6.21 0.58
CA PHE A 102 -12.67 6.40 -0.51
C PHE A 102 -12.09 5.92 -1.83
N ILE A 103 -10.93 6.46 -2.23
CA ILE A 103 -10.25 6.08 -3.48
C ILE A 103 -9.94 4.58 -3.49
N LYS A 104 -9.38 4.05 -2.40
CA LYS A 104 -9.03 2.63 -2.26
C LYS A 104 -10.22 1.72 -2.53
N THR A 105 -11.38 2.05 -1.96
CA THR A 105 -12.61 1.27 -2.12
C THR A 105 -13.30 1.48 -3.47
N SER A 106 -12.98 2.56 -4.20
CA SER A 106 -13.57 2.87 -5.50
C SER A 106 -12.65 2.56 -6.70
N LEU A 107 -11.47 1.97 -6.48
CA LEU A 107 -10.48 1.74 -7.56
C LEU A 107 -11.03 1.01 -8.78
N ARG A 108 -11.96 0.07 -8.59
CA ARG A 108 -12.58 -0.67 -9.69
C ARG A 108 -13.41 0.24 -10.61
N GLU A 109 -13.90 1.37 -10.14
CA GLU A 109 -14.60 2.37 -10.95
C GLU A 109 -13.66 3.18 -11.85
N HIS A 110 -12.37 3.24 -11.47
CA HIS A 110 -11.36 4.07 -12.12
C HIS A 110 -10.39 3.27 -12.99
N LEU A 111 -10.28 1.95 -12.75
CA LEU A 111 -9.32 1.07 -13.39
C LEU A 111 -10.00 -0.06 -14.16
N SER A 112 -9.57 -0.22 -15.41
CA SER A 112 -9.97 -1.33 -16.28
C SER A 112 -8.89 -2.41 -16.32
N GLY A 113 -9.31 -3.67 -16.46
CA GLY A 113 -8.43 -4.83 -16.54
C GLY A 113 -8.08 -5.43 -15.18
N ASP A 114 -7.11 -6.33 -15.19
CA ASP A 114 -6.53 -6.87 -13.98
C ASP A 114 -5.70 -5.78 -13.28
N PHE A 115 -5.68 -5.75 -11.94
CA PHE A 115 -4.75 -4.89 -11.21
C PHE A 115 -4.39 -5.43 -9.82
N LEU A 116 -3.20 -5.04 -9.35
CA LEU A 116 -2.71 -5.31 -8.00
C LEU A 116 -2.50 -3.98 -7.26
N TYR A 117 -3.41 -3.68 -6.34
CA TYR A 117 -3.25 -2.60 -5.41
C TYR A 117 -2.13 -2.89 -4.40
N LEU A 118 -1.34 -1.87 -4.06
CA LEU A 118 -0.31 -1.89 -3.01
C LEU A 118 -0.39 -0.58 -2.23
N ASP A 119 -0.29 -0.63 -0.91
CA ASP A 119 -0.18 0.59 -0.09
C ASP A 119 1.14 1.33 -0.36
N ALA A 120 1.11 2.64 -0.11
CA ALA A 120 2.23 3.58 -0.31
C ALA A 120 3.48 3.27 0.54
N ASP A 121 3.32 2.51 1.63
CA ASP A 121 4.33 2.19 2.63
C ASP A 121 4.91 0.78 2.44
N THR A 122 4.78 0.20 1.24
CA THR A 122 5.26 -1.15 0.93
C THR A 122 6.64 -1.15 0.26
N VAL A 123 7.50 -2.11 0.62
CA VAL A 123 8.76 -2.36 -0.10
C VAL A 123 8.69 -3.72 -0.78
N ILE A 124 8.77 -3.73 -2.11
CA ILE A 124 8.66 -4.93 -2.94
C ILE A 124 10.05 -5.54 -3.11
N ARG A 125 10.17 -6.83 -2.79
CA ARG A 125 11.46 -7.55 -2.76
C ARG A 125 11.59 -8.65 -3.81
N GLY A 126 10.56 -8.91 -4.61
CA GLY A 126 10.54 -10.03 -5.55
C GLY A 126 9.58 -9.84 -6.72
N ASP A 127 9.57 -10.83 -7.60
CA ASP A 127 8.70 -10.88 -8.78
C ASP A 127 7.23 -11.04 -8.37
N LEU A 128 6.38 -10.12 -8.84
CA LEU A 128 4.94 -10.12 -8.59
C LEU A 128 4.14 -10.77 -9.73
N THR A 129 4.79 -11.13 -10.84
CA THR A 129 4.15 -11.79 -11.99
C THR A 129 3.27 -12.98 -11.61
N PRO A 130 3.66 -13.88 -10.66
CA PRO A 130 2.83 -15.01 -10.29
C PRO A 130 1.43 -14.65 -9.79
N ILE A 131 1.24 -13.47 -9.20
CA ILE A 131 -0.08 -13.00 -8.71
C ILE A 131 -1.08 -12.89 -9.86
N PHE A 132 -0.64 -12.48 -11.04
CA PHE A 132 -1.50 -12.30 -12.21
C PHE A 132 -1.92 -13.64 -12.86
N ASN A 133 -1.34 -14.76 -12.42
CA ASN A 133 -1.75 -16.09 -12.86
C ASN A 133 -2.86 -16.70 -11.97
N LEU A 134 -3.25 -16.02 -10.88
CA LEU A 134 -4.28 -16.51 -9.97
C LEU A 134 -5.65 -16.52 -10.65
N LYS A 135 -6.31 -17.67 -10.63
CA LYS A 135 -7.67 -17.86 -11.14
C LYS A 135 -8.70 -17.60 -10.04
N THR A 136 -8.88 -16.34 -9.69
CA THR A 136 -9.86 -15.88 -8.69
C THR A 136 -10.60 -14.66 -9.21
N SER A 137 -11.62 -14.18 -8.49
CA SER A 137 -12.28 -12.88 -8.74
C SER A 137 -11.71 -11.76 -7.85
N PHE A 138 -11.02 -12.14 -6.77
CA PHE A 138 -10.37 -11.25 -5.81
C PHE A 138 -9.32 -12.05 -5.02
N ALA A 139 -8.19 -11.42 -4.69
CA ALA A 139 -7.20 -12.00 -3.79
C ALA A 139 -6.66 -10.93 -2.85
N ALA A 140 -6.35 -11.32 -1.61
CA ALA A 140 -5.74 -10.47 -0.62
C ALA A 140 -4.89 -11.33 0.33
N ALA A 141 -3.92 -10.72 0.99
CA ALA A 141 -3.15 -11.41 2.03
C ALA A 141 -4.00 -11.55 3.31
N PRO A 142 -3.94 -12.69 4.02
CA PRO A 142 -4.64 -12.82 5.30
C PRO A 142 -4.11 -11.80 6.30
N ASN A 143 -4.99 -11.27 7.14
CA ASN A 143 -4.58 -10.52 8.32
C ASN A 143 -4.09 -11.51 9.37
N HIS A 144 -3.00 -11.18 10.06
CA HIS A 144 -2.22 -12.08 10.92
C HIS A 144 -2.95 -12.65 12.16
N SER A 145 -4.28 -12.56 12.22
CA SER A 145 -5.17 -13.38 13.06
C SER A 145 -5.19 -14.86 12.62
N GLY A 146 -4.04 -15.36 12.18
CA GLY A 146 -3.87 -16.49 11.25
C GLY A 146 -4.31 -17.85 11.78
N SER A 147 -4.67 -17.96 13.06
CA SER A 147 -5.27 -19.18 13.61
C SER A 147 -6.80 -19.22 13.45
N GLY A 148 -7.42 -18.09 13.10
CA GLY A 148 -8.86 -17.90 13.18
C GLY A 148 -9.37 -17.66 14.60
N ASP A 149 -8.50 -17.62 15.62
CA ASP A 149 -8.89 -17.36 17.00
C ASP A 149 -9.35 -15.89 17.16
N PRO A 150 -10.61 -15.66 17.57
CA PRO A 150 -11.11 -14.32 17.89
C PRO A 150 -10.29 -13.57 18.94
N ALA A 151 -9.53 -14.29 19.79
CA ALA A 151 -8.65 -13.69 20.79
C ALA A 151 -7.41 -13.00 20.20
N GLU A 152 -7.04 -13.31 18.96
CA GLU A 152 -5.95 -12.63 18.22
C GLU A 152 -6.42 -11.32 17.58
N MET A 153 -7.72 -11.03 17.63
CA MET A 153 -8.29 -9.81 17.06
C MET A 153 -8.14 -8.62 18.03
N PRO A 154 -7.59 -7.49 17.59
CA PRO A 154 -7.62 -6.25 18.34
C PRO A 154 -9.03 -5.90 18.85
N PHE A 155 -9.11 -5.35 20.06
CA PHE A 155 -10.38 -5.11 20.75
C PHE A 155 -11.34 -4.20 19.96
N ASP A 156 -10.80 -3.18 19.32
CA ASP A 156 -11.51 -2.24 18.45
C ASP A 156 -12.00 -2.88 17.14
N GLU A 157 -11.29 -3.87 16.62
CA GLU A 157 -11.75 -4.63 15.45
C GLU A 157 -12.94 -5.52 15.79
N LYS A 158 -12.96 -6.16 16.97
CA LYS A 158 -14.08 -7.00 17.39
C LYS A 158 -15.42 -6.24 17.44
N GLU A 159 -15.42 -5.00 17.95
CA GLU A 159 -16.62 -4.16 17.96
C GLU A 159 -17.14 -3.89 16.54
N ASN A 160 -16.23 -3.67 15.58
CA ASN A 160 -16.60 -3.49 14.17
C ASN A 160 -17.23 -4.76 13.57
N PHE A 161 -16.76 -5.95 13.94
CA PHE A 161 -17.33 -7.21 13.48
C PHE A 161 -18.75 -7.41 14.01
N ASP A 162 -18.96 -7.11 15.29
CA ASP A 162 -20.29 -7.16 15.91
C ASP A 162 -21.25 -6.17 15.24
N LEU A 163 -20.79 -4.93 14.97
CA LEU A 163 -21.57 -3.91 14.26
C LEU A 163 -21.92 -4.32 12.83
N LEU A 164 -21.03 -5.01 12.13
CA LEU A 164 -21.22 -5.48 10.75
C LEU A 164 -21.97 -6.82 10.67
N GLY A 165 -22.23 -7.47 11.80
CA GLY A 165 -22.87 -8.79 11.87
C GLY A 165 -21.99 -9.92 11.32
N TRP A 166 -20.66 -9.77 11.38
CA TRP A 166 -19.72 -10.76 10.87
C TRP A 166 -19.46 -11.86 11.90
N ALA A 167 -19.69 -13.12 11.51
CA ALA A 167 -19.54 -14.26 12.39
C ALA A 167 -18.07 -14.66 12.57
N LEU A 168 -17.67 -14.94 13.81
CA LEU A 168 -16.34 -15.45 14.18
C LEU A 168 -16.39 -16.98 14.42
N PRO A 169 -15.33 -17.75 14.10
CA PRO A 169 -14.09 -17.31 13.44
C PRO A 169 -14.36 -17.03 11.95
N THR A 170 -13.71 -16.01 11.38
CA THR A 170 -13.92 -15.74 9.95
C THR A 170 -12.96 -16.58 9.15
N GLN A 171 -13.49 -17.20 8.10
CA GLN A 171 -12.64 -17.93 7.15
C GLN A 171 -11.72 -16.99 6.36
N TYR A 172 -12.12 -15.72 6.21
CA TYR A 172 -11.44 -14.73 5.39
C TYR A 172 -11.35 -13.40 6.12
N TYR A 173 -10.30 -13.23 6.92
CA TYR A 173 -9.88 -11.93 7.42
C TYR A 173 -8.59 -11.53 6.71
N VAL A 174 -8.61 -10.39 6.01
CA VAL A 174 -7.55 -10.02 5.07
C VAL A 174 -7.04 -8.61 5.36
N ILE A 175 -5.73 -8.41 5.18
CA ILE A 175 -5.17 -7.05 5.16
C ILE A 175 -5.48 -6.40 3.83
N CYS A 176 -5.93 -5.15 3.89
CA CYS A 176 -6.18 -4.37 2.68
C CYS A 176 -4.89 -3.77 2.08
N ARG A 177 -3.69 -4.16 2.54
CA ARG A 177 -2.42 -3.58 2.06
C ARG A 177 -2.02 -4.03 0.66
N SER A 178 -2.43 -5.23 0.26
CA SER A 178 -2.29 -5.72 -1.12
C SER A 178 -3.56 -6.40 -1.58
N LEU A 179 -4.17 -5.92 -2.65
CA LEU A 179 -5.44 -6.43 -3.17
C LEU A 179 -5.32 -6.70 -4.68
N PHE A 180 -5.60 -7.92 -5.10
CA PHE A 180 -5.61 -8.32 -6.51
C PHE A 180 -7.04 -8.40 -7.03
N TYR A 181 -7.29 -7.71 -8.15
CA TYR A 181 -8.60 -7.54 -8.77
C TYR A 181 -8.55 -7.96 -10.24
N PRO A 182 -8.75 -9.25 -10.56
CA PRO A 182 -8.81 -9.75 -11.93
C PRO A 182 -10.15 -9.40 -12.63
N GLN A 183 -10.07 -9.15 -13.94
CA GLN A 183 -11.18 -8.95 -14.87
C GLN A 183 -11.06 -9.88 -16.11
N PHE A 184 -10.01 -10.70 -16.20
CA PHE A 184 -9.74 -11.65 -17.29
C PHE A 184 -9.60 -11.01 -18.67
N ARG A 185 -9.16 -9.74 -18.73
CA ARG A 185 -8.86 -9.04 -19.98
C ARG A 185 -7.61 -8.15 -19.81
N SER A 186 -6.52 -8.59 -20.44
CA SER A 186 -5.18 -7.98 -20.50
C SER A 186 -4.49 -7.73 -19.16
N ASN A 187 -3.27 -8.26 -19.04
CA ASN A 187 -2.41 -8.08 -17.87
C ASN A 187 -1.99 -6.62 -17.78
N THR A 188 -2.55 -5.89 -16.83
CA THR A 188 -2.02 -4.59 -16.43
C THR A 188 -1.63 -4.68 -14.97
N LEU A 189 -0.37 -4.39 -14.65
CA LEU A 189 -0.07 -4.03 -13.28
C LEU A 189 -0.64 -2.60 -13.12
N CYS A 190 -1.61 -2.38 -12.23
CA CYS A 190 -1.93 -1.02 -11.78
C CYS A 190 -1.59 -0.97 -10.31
N PHE A 191 -0.54 -0.22 -10.02
CA PHE A 191 -0.30 0.36 -8.72
C PHE A 191 -1.38 1.44 -8.45
N SER A 192 -1.60 1.82 -7.21
CA SER A 192 -2.44 2.95 -6.82
C SER A 192 -1.79 3.56 -5.59
N ILE A 193 -1.84 4.87 -5.50
CA ILE A 193 -1.08 5.65 -4.52
C ILE A 193 -2.09 6.54 -3.82
N LEU A 194 -2.19 6.39 -2.51
CA LEU A 194 -3.10 7.17 -1.67
C LEU A 194 -2.25 8.18 -0.88
N LEU A 195 -2.62 9.47 -0.94
CA LEU A 195 -2.03 10.56 -0.16
C LEU A 195 -3.10 11.26 0.71
#